data_AF-A0A955EAZ6-F1
#
_entry.id   AF-A0A955EAZ6-F1
#
_cell.length_a   1.000
_cell.length_b   1.000
_cell.length_c   1.000
_cell.angle_alpha   90.00
_cell.angle_beta   90.00
_cell.angle_gamma   90.00
#
_symmetry.space_group_name_H-M   'P 1'
#
loop_
_entity.id
_entity.type
_entity.pdbx_description
1 polymer ?
#
loop_
_entity_poly.entity_id
_entity_poly.type
_entity_poly.pdbx_seq_one_letter_code
_entity_poly.pdbx_strand_id
1 'polypeptide(L)'
;MTNNTPTTNAINRRAALGAIGAVGGLSAISAALGAQDQTKAGPSIDFHALGWDADKGEYTLPPLPYDYNALEPHIDDQTMRIHHDKHHAGYVKGANNALNQLAAMRATGADQSLIKHWARELSFHLGGHVNHTIFWNCMAAPAKGVGGEAWGDVAEAIKRDFGSFDAFSKQFQAAANAVEGSG
;
A
#
# COMPACT_ATOMS: atom_id res chain seq x y z
N MET A 1 17.42 18.35 45.87
CA MET A 1 17.12 18.56 44.44
C MET A 1 17.22 17.20 43.77
N THR A 2 16.10 16.53 43.55
CA THR A 2 16.04 15.23 42.86
C THR A 2 14.97 15.34 41.80
N ASN A 3 15.39 15.29 40.54
CA ASN A 3 14.53 15.41 39.37
C ASN A 3 13.68 14.15 39.21
N ASN A 4 12.36 14.31 39.21
CA ASN A 4 11.41 13.32 38.71
C ASN A 4 11.03 13.70 37.28
N THR A 5 11.45 12.89 36.31
CA THR A 5 10.83 12.84 34.98
C THR A 5 10.47 11.38 34.69
N PRO A 6 9.19 11.03 34.50
CA PRO A 6 8.79 9.74 33.97
C PRO A 6 8.73 9.83 32.44
N THR A 7 9.60 9.10 31.73
CA THR A 7 9.41 8.83 30.30
C THR A 7 9.07 7.36 30.10
N THR A 8 7.78 7.05 30.11
CA THR A 8 7.24 5.83 29.53
C THR A 8 6.96 6.08 28.05
N ASN A 9 7.84 5.61 27.17
CA ASN A 9 7.53 5.33 25.77
C ASN A 9 8.25 4.04 25.35
N ALA A 10 8.06 2.99 26.14
CA ALA A 10 8.43 1.64 25.74
C ALA A 10 7.31 1.10 24.84
N ILE A 11 7.57 1.05 23.54
CA ILE A 11 6.76 0.31 22.57
C ILE A 11 6.54 -1.10 23.13
N ASN A 12 5.29 -1.45 23.44
CA ASN A 12 5.00 -2.75 24.02
C ASN A 12 5.22 -3.86 22.98
N ARG A 13 5.59 -5.06 23.45
CA ARG A 13 5.85 -6.23 22.58
C ARG A 13 4.68 -6.58 21.63
N ARG A 14 3.45 -6.16 21.94
CA ARG A 14 2.28 -6.37 21.05
C ARG A 14 2.31 -5.46 19.83
N ALA A 15 2.71 -4.20 19.98
CA ALA A 15 2.87 -3.27 18.86
C ALA A 15 4.01 -3.72 17.93
N ALA A 16 5.10 -4.25 18.49
CA ALA A 16 6.22 -4.80 17.72
C ALA A 16 5.85 -6.08 16.95
N LEU A 17 5.05 -6.98 17.55
CA LEU A 17 4.63 -8.22 16.89
C LEU A 17 3.52 -8.02 15.84
N GLY A 18 2.68 -6.99 15.99
CA GLY A 18 1.72 -6.58 14.95
C GLY A 18 2.43 -6.08 13.68
N ALA A 19 3.53 -5.33 13.84
CA ALA A 19 4.31 -4.81 12.71
C ALA A 19 5.12 -5.88 11.98
N ILE A 20 5.65 -6.89 12.69
CA ILE A 20 6.46 -7.95 12.05
C ILE A 20 5.61 -8.88 11.17
N GLY A 21 4.32 -9.06 11.48
CA GLY A 21 3.39 -9.86 10.67
C GLY A 21 3.07 -9.26 9.29
N ALA A 22 3.26 -7.95 9.10
CA ALA A 22 3.01 -7.25 7.84
C ALA A 22 4.28 -7.04 6.96
N VAL A 23 5.47 -7.38 7.47
CA VAL A 23 6.76 -7.01 6.85
C VAL A 23 7.48 -8.19 6.18
N GLY A 24 6.91 -9.41 6.22
CA GLY A 24 7.54 -10.61 5.64
C GLY A 24 7.85 -10.54 4.13
N GLY A 25 7.31 -9.57 3.40
CA GLY A 25 7.59 -9.35 1.97
C GLY A 25 8.65 -8.28 1.66
N LEU A 26 8.98 -7.35 2.58
CA LEU A 26 9.83 -6.19 2.25
C LEU A 26 11.28 -6.32 2.71
N SER A 27 11.57 -7.14 3.72
CA SER A 27 12.94 -7.31 4.22
C SER A 27 13.89 -7.99 3.22
N ALA A 28 13.38 -8.65 2.17
CA ALA A 28 14.20 -9.23 1.11
C ALA A 28 14.74 -8.19 0.10
N ILE A 29 14.17 -6.98 0.04
CA ILE A 29 14.62 -5.93 -0.89
C ILE A 29 15.80 -5.13 -0.30
N SER A 30 15.88 -4.99 1.04
CA SER A 30 16.97 -4.23 1.69
C SER A 30 18.35 -4.88 1.61
N ALA A 31 18.44 -6.20 1.38
CA ALA A 31 19.74 -6.86 1.24
C ALA A 31 20.41 -6.63 -0.14
N ALA A 32 19.65 -6.19 -1.15
CA ALA A 32 20.15 -5.96 -2.51
C ALA A 32 20.51 -4.49 -2.80
N LEU A 33 20.13 -3.56 -1.93
CA LEU A 33 20.45 -2.13 -2.06
C LEU A 33 21.46 -1.74 -0.99
N GLY A 34 22.73 -1.90 -1.32
CA GLY A 34 23.84 -1.51 -0.47
C GLY A 34 23.73 -0.07 0.00
N ALA A 35 23.94 0.13 1.31
CA ALA A 35 24.34 1.38 1.97
C ALA A 35 23.79 2.68 1.33
N GLN A 36 22.48 2.88 1.39
CA GLN A 36 21.91 4.24 1.28
C GLN A 36 21.80 4.83 2.69
N ASP A 37 22.34 6.03 2.85
CA ASP A 37 22.31 6.86 4.05
C ASP A 37 20.88 6.99 4.59
N GLN A 38 20.67 6.49 5.82
CA GLN A 38 19.37 6.44 6.50
C GLN A 38 18.89 7.82 6.99
N THR A 39 19.66 8.90 6.77
CA THR A 39 19.27 10.26 7.19
C THR A 39 18.32 10.96 6.23
N LYS A 40 18.09 10.41 5.03
CA LYS A 40 16.99 10.80 4.14
C LYS A 40 15.89 9.76 4.18
N ALA A 41 15.27 9.58 5.34
CA ALA A 41 14.04 8.78 5.40
C ALA A 41 13.01 9.43 4.47
N GLY A 42 12.73 8.77 3.34
CA GLY A 42 11.58 9.11 2.50
C GLY A 42 10.29 9.04 3.31
N PRO A 43 9.16 9.53 2.78
CA PRO A 43 7.90 9.55 3.51
C PRO A 43 7.60 8.16 4.08
N SER A 44 7.46 8.09 5.41
CA SER A 44 7.03 6.88 6.09
C SER A 44 5.64 6.51 5.56
N ILE A 45 5.44 5.27 5.14
CA ILE A 45 4.11 4.79 4.78
C ILE A 45 3.22 4.93 6.01
N ASP A 46 2.25 5.84 5.94
CA ASP A 46 1.22 5.95 6.95
C ASP A 46 0.28 4.74 6.80
N PHE A 47 0.32 3.82 7.76
CA PHE A 47 -0.54 2.64 7.76
C PHE A 47 -2.02 3.00 7.91
N HIS A 48 -2.36 4.18 8.45
CA HIS A 48 -3.73 4.68 8.42
C HIS A 48 -4.16 5.07 7.01
N ALA A 49 -3.24 5.57 6.18
CA ALA A 49 -3.52 5.78 4.77
C ALA A 49 -3.81 4.46 4.04
N LEU A 50 -3.24 3.34 4.53
CA LEU A 50 -3.57 1.97 4.11
C LEU A 50 -4.85 1.40 4.76
N GLY A 51 -5.68 2.21 5.41
CA GLY A 51 -6.97 1.74 5.95
C GLY A 51 -6.87 0.78 7.14
N TRP A 52 -5.71 0.64 7.79
CA TRP A 52 -5.58 -0.20 8.98
C TRP A 52 -6.29 0.40 10.19
N ASP A 53 -7.25 -0.33 10.76
CA ASP A 53 -7.91 -0.03 12.03
C ASP A 53 -7.21 -0.81 13.15
N ALA A 54 -6.32 -0.13 13.88
CA ALA A 54 -5.51 -0.75 14.92
C ALA A 54 -6.33 -1.21 16.14
N ASP A 55 -7.48 -0.58 16.40
CA ASP A 55 -8.35 -0.94 17.52
C ASP A 55 -9.10 -2.24 17.23
N LYS A 56 -9.45 -2.47 15.97
CA LYS A 56 -10.11 -3.71 15.51
C LYS A 56 -9.15 -4.78 15.03
N GLY A 57 -7.92 -4.42 14.68
CA GLY A 57 -6.93 -5.32 14.10
C GLY A 57 -7.32 -5.80 12.69
N GLU A 58 -7.96 -4.93 11.91
CA GLU A 58 -8.45 -5.25 10.56
C GLU A 58 -8.24 -4.08 9.58
N TYR A 59 -8.25 -4.38 8.29
CA TYR A 59 -8.30 -3.37 7.24
C TYR A 59 -9.72 -2.89 7.00
N THR A 60 -9.86 -1.61 6.70
CA THR A 60 -11.09 -0.96 6.28
C THR A 60 -10.93 -0.44 4.85
N LEU A 61 -12.03 -0.31 4.12
CA LEU A 61 -12.01 0.32 2.80
C LEU A 61 -11.77 1.83 2.99
N PRO A 62 -10.61 2.38 2.57
CA PRO A 62 -10.35 3.81 2.68
C PRO A 62 -11.35 4.58 1.80
N PRO A 63 -11.84 5.75 2.23
CA PRO A 63 -12.63 6.59 1.34
C PRO A 63 -11.79 7.09 0.17
N LEU A 64 -12.41 7.33 -0.98
CA LEU A 64 -11.75 8.00 -2.09
C LEU A 64 -11.37 9.45 -1.70
N PRO A 65 -10.22 9.98 -2.17
CA PRO A 65 -9.81 11.36 -1.89
C PRO A 65 -10.56 12.42 -2.72
N TYR A 66 -11.53 11.98 -3.53
CA TYR A 66 -12.37 12.80 -4.42
C TYR A 66 -13.68 12.06 -4.74
N ASP A 67 -14.66 12.78 -5.29
CA ASP A 67 -15.94 12.21 -5.71
C ASP A 67 -15.78 11.20 -6.86
N TYR A 68 -16.71 10.25 -6.99
CA TYR A 68 -16.65 9.18 -8.00
C TYR A 68 -16.56 9.68 -9.45
N ASN A 69 -17.16 10.83 -9.77
CA ASN A 69 -17.12 11.42 -11.11
C ASN A 69 -15.94 12.40 -11.31
N ALA A 70 -15.07 12.57 -10.31
CA ALA A 70 -14.05 13.62 -10.34
C ALA A 70 -12.94 13.38 -11.38
N LEU A 71 -12.81 12.16 -11.92
CA LEU A 71 -11.83 11.78 -12.92
C LEU A 71 -12.39 11.81 -14.35
N GLU A 72 -13.64 12.21 -14.54
CA GLU A 72 -14.19 12.39 -15.89
C GLU A 72 -13.42 13.49 -16.66
N PRO A 73 -13.22 13.32 -17.98
CA PRO A 73 -13.76 12.25 -18.84
C PRO A 73 -12.86 11.00 -18.95
N HIS A 74 -11.81 10.89 -18.13
CA HIS A 74 -10.79 9.83 -18.30
C HIS A 74 -11.19 8.50 -17.65
N ILE A 75 -11.90 8.56 -16.53
CA ILE A 75 -12.51 7.39 -15.87
C ILE A 75 -13.92 7.80 -15.44
N ASP A 76 -14.93 7.03 -15.87
CA ASP A 76 -16.34 7.34 -15.61
C ASP A 76 -16.78 6.96 -14.18
N ASP A 77 -17.84 7.62 -13.68
CA ASP A 77 -18.41 7.40 -12.35
C ASP A 77 -18.82 5.94 -12.09
N GLN A 78 -19.38 5.24 -13.09
CA GLN A 78 -19.81 3.86 -12.93
C GLN A 78 -18.60 2.93 -12.73
N THR A 79 -17.55 3.11 -13.52
CA THR A 79 -16.27 2.40 -13.35
C THR A 79 -15.69 2.65 -11.96
N MET A 80 -15.63 3.90 -11.52
CA MET A 80 -15.11 4.27 -10.21
C MET A 80 -15.87 3.60 -9.06
N ARG A 81 -17.21 3.55 -9.13
CA ARG A 81 -18.04 2.87 -8.12
C ARG A 81 -17.79 1.37 -8.06
N ILE A 82 -17.72 0.72 -9.22
CA ILE A 82 -17.49 -0.73 -9.26
C ILE A 82 -16.07 -1.05 -8.80
N HIS A 83 -15.07 -0.31 -9.26
CA HIS A 83 -13.66 -0.52 -8.93
C HIS A 83 -13.40 -0.31 -7.43
N HIS A 84 -13.94 0.75 -6.84
CA HIS A 84 -13.79 1.02 -5.42
C HIS A 84 -14.69 0.13 -4.54
N ASP A 85 -16.01 0.18 -4.73
CA ASP A 85 -16.96 -0.39 -3.76
C ASP A 85 -17.14 -1.90 -3.91
N LYS A 86 -16.65 -2.49 -5.02
CA LYS A 86 -16.69 -3.94 -5.26
C LYS A 86 -15.29 -4.54 -5.29
N HIS A 87 -14.42 -4.10 -6.19
CA HIS A 87 -13.10 -4.73 -6.33
C HIS A 87 -12.18 -4.43 -5.14
N HIS A 88 -11.97 -3.16 -4.81
CA HIS A 88 -11.15 -2.79 -3.65
C HIS A 88 -11.76 -3.32 -2.33
N ALA A 89 -13.08 -3.19 -2.14
CA ALA A 89 -13.78 -3.77 -1.00
C ALA A 89 -13.61 -5.30 -0.88
N GLY A 90 -13.59 -6.01 -2.01
CA GLY A 90 -13.36 -7.45 -2.07
C GLY A 90 -11.96 -7.83 -1.59
N TYR A 91 -10.94 -7.06 -1.97
CA TYR A 91 -9.57 -7.24 -1.49
C TYR A 91 -9.46 -7.02 0.02
N VAL A 92 -10.07 -5.96 0.56
CA VAL A 92 -10.11 -5.71 2.02
C VAL A 92 -10.73 -6.89 2.77
N LYS A 93 -11.91 -7.36 2.33
CA LYS A 93 -12.59 -8.51 2.94
C LYS A 93 -11.72 -9.77 2.90
N GLY A 94 -11.08 -10.05 1.77
CA GLY A 94 -10.22 -11.22 1.61
C GLY A 94 -8.98 -11.17 2.50
N ALA A 95 -8.35 -10.00 2.62
CA ALA A 95 -7.18 -9.80 3.49
C ALA A 95 -7.53 -10.05 4.96
N ASN A 96 -8.64 -9.48 5.43
CA ASN A 96 -9.13 -9.68 6.81
C ASN A 96 -9.48 -11.14 7.09
N ASN A 97 -10.12 -11.83 6.12
CA ASN A 97 -10.40 -13.26 6.26
C ASN A 97 -9.10 -14.07 6.41
N ALA A 98 -8.10 -13.84 5.58
CA ALA A 98 -6.82 -14.53 5.67
C ALA A 98 -6.10 -14.24 7.01
N LEU A 99 -6.11 -13.00 7.48
CA LEU A 99 -5.57 -12.63 8.79
C LEU A 99 -6.26 -13.37 9.94
N ASN A 100 -7.60 -13.41 9.92
CA ASN A 100 -8.39 -14.09 10.94
C ASN A 100 -8.10 -15.59 10.98
N GLN A 101 -8.01 -16.23 9.82
CA GLN A 101 -7.69 -17.66 9.73
C GLN A 101 -6.28 -17.95 10.27
N LEU A 102 -5.29 -17.15 9.87
CA LEU A 102 -3.93 -17.28 10.41
C LEU A 102 -3.87 -17.02 11.91
N ALA A 103 -4.64 -16.06 12.43
CA ALA A 103 -4.71 -15.76 13.86
C ALA A 103 -5.36 -16.89 14.66
N ALA A 104 -6.46 -17.46 14.15
CA ALA A 104 -7.12 -18.60 14.75
C ALA A 104 -6.17 -19.81 14.83
N MET A 105 -5.42 -20.10 13.76
CA MET A 105 -4.43 -21.19 13.75
C MET A 105 -3.34 -21.01 14.81
N ARG A 106 -2.85 -19.78 15.01
CA ARG A 106 -1.88 -19.46 16.08
C ARG A 106 -2.49 -19.66 17.48
N ALA A 107 -3.75 -19.30 17.67
CA ALA A 107 -4.41 -19.35 18.98
C ALA A 107 -4.84 -20.76 19.37
N THR A 108 -5.29 -21.58 18.42
CA THR A 108 -5.90 -22.88 18.70
C THR A 108 -4.99 -24.07 18.39
N GLY A 109 -3.91 -23.86 17.64
CA GLY A 109 -3.09 -24.96 17.11
C GLY A 109 -3.82 -25.76 16.03
N ALA A 110 -4.83 -25.18 15.36
CA ALA A 110 -5.51 -25.78 14.22
C ALA A 110 -4.53 -26.16 13.09
N ASP A 111 -5.01 -26.98 12.15
CA ASP A 111 -4.19 -27.60 11.10
C ASP A 111 -3.24 -26.61 10.40
N GLN A 112 -1.95 -26.72 10.71
CA GLN A 112 -0.91 -25.85 10.18
C GLN A 112 -0.58 -26.14 8.71
N SER A 113 -1.12 -27.21 8.12
CA SER A 113 -0.93 -27.51 6.69
C SER A 113 -1.46 -26.39 5.78
N LEU A 114 -2.46 -25.63 6.26
CA LEU A 114 -3.09 -24.54 5.52
C LEU A 114 -2.34 -23.20 5.61
N ILE A 115 -1.22 -23.11 6.34
CA ILE A 115 -0.48 -21.84 6.47
C ILE A 115 -0.06 -21.32 5.10
N LYS A 116 0.44 -22.19 4.22
CA LYS A 116 0.84 -21.81 2.85
C LYS A 116 -0.34 -21.25 2.06
N HIS A 117 -1.52 -21.84 2.21
CA HIS A 117 -2.73 -21.37 1.53
C HIS A 117 -3.10 -19.97 2.02
N TRP A 118 -3.28 -19.79 3.33
CA TRP A 118 -3.71 -18.49 3.87
C TRP A 118 -2.67 -17.39 3.72
N ALA A 119 -1.37 -17.71 3.73
CA ALA A 119 -0.33 -16.74 3.40
C ALA A 119 -0.41 -16.27 1.93
N ARG A 120 -0.75 -17.17 0.99
CA ARG A 120 -0.98 -16.81 -0.41
C ARG A 120 -2.23 -15.95 -0.57
N GLU A 121 -3.35 -16.33 0.07
CA GLU A 121 -4.58 -15.53 0.04
C GLU A 121 -4.33 -14.13 0.63
N LEU A 122 -3.59 -14.05 1.75
CA LEU A 122 -3.20 -12.77 2.34
C LEU A 122 -2.35 -11.95 1.35
N SER A 123 -1.35 -12.55 0.71
CA SER A 123 -0.51 -11.84 -0.26
C SER A 123 -1.31 -11.28 -1.43
N PHE A 124 -2.24 -12.06 -1.98
CA PHE A 124 -3.08 -11.64 -3.10
C PHE A 124 -4.01 -10.50 -2.69
N HIS A 125 -4.74 -10.68 -1.60
CA HIS A 125 -5.74 -9.72 -1.16
C HIS A 125 -5.13 -8.45 -0.56
N LEU A 126 -4.08 -8.57 0.25
CA LEU A 126 -3.38 -7.41 0.79
C LEU A 126 -2.66 -6.64 -0.32
N GLY A 127 -2.03 -7.35 -1.27
CA GLY A 127 -1.44 -6.71 -2.45
C GLY A 127 -2.49 -5.92 -3.25
N GLY A 128 -3.66 -6.51 -3.47
CA GLY A 128 -4.79 -5.82 -4.09
C GLY A 128 -5.21 -4.56 -3.33
N HIS A 129 -5.36 -4.65 -2.01
CA HIS A 129 -5.73 -3.51 -1.17
C HIS A 129 -4.69 -2.38 -1.19
N VAL A 130 -3.40 -2.70 -1.03
CA VAL A 130 -2.31 -1.72 -1.06
C VAL A 130 -2.22 -1.05 -2.43
N ASN A 131 -2.24 -1.83 -3.51
CA ASN A 131 -2.14 -1.28 -4.88
C ASN A 131 -3.30 -0.33 -5.19
N HIS A 132 -4.54 -0.68 -4.82
CA HIS A 132 -5.69 0.20 -5.04
C HIS A 132 -5.62 1.47 -4.19
N THR A 133 -5.19 1.35 -2.94
CA THR A 133 -5.02 2.51 -2.06
C THR A 133 -4.00 3.50 -2.63
N ILE A 134 -2.88 3.01 -3.16
CA ILE A 134 -1.89 3.84 -3.85
C ILE A 134 -2.49 4.44 -5.13
N PHE A 135 -3.16 3.61 -5.95
CA PHE A 135 -3.77 4.03 -7.22
C PHE A 135 -4.69 5.24 -7.06
N TRP A 136 -5.57 5.24 -6.06
CA TRP A 136 -6.48 6.37 -5.80
C TRP A 136 -5.75 7.65 -5.36
N ASN A 137 -4.63 7.51 -4.65
CA ASN A 137 -3.85 8.65 -4.18
C ASN A 137 -2.84 9.18 -5.21
N CYS A 138 -2.53 8.39 -6.25
CA CYS A 138 -1.71 8.81 -7.38
C CYS A 138 -2.50 9.57 -8.46
N MET A 139 -3.82 9.64 -8.35
CA MET A 139 -4.69 10.37 -9.27
C MET A 139 -5.29 11.60 -8.59
N ALA A 140 -5.71 12.56 -9.40
CA ALA A 140 -6.42 13.73 -8.91
C ALA A 140 -7.35 14.26 -10.01
N ALA A 141 -8.41 14.95 -9.58
CA ALA A 141 -9.41 15.50 -10.48
C ALA A 141 -8.79 16.51 -11.46
N PRO A 142 -9.00 16.39 -12.79
CA PRO A 142 -8.44 17.33 -13.77
C PRO A 142 -8.77 18.79 -13.48
N ALA A 143 -9.96 19.05 -12.89
CA ALA A 143 -10.39 20.37 -12.45
C ALA A 143 -9.47 21.04 -11.41
N LYS A 144 -8.61 20.27 -10.72
CA LYS A 144 -7.58 20.79 -9.82
C LYS A 144 -6.30 21.26 -10.54
N GLY A 145 -6.28 21.25 -11.87
CA GLY A 145 -5.10 21.62 -12.67
C GLY A 145 -3.94 20.64 -12.51
N VAL A 146 -4.26 19.39 -12.17
CA VAL A 146 -3.32 18.29 -11.95
C VAL A 146 -3.10 17.49 -13.23
N GLY A 147 -1.91 16.91 -13.36
CA GLY A 147 -1.41 16.29 -14.59
C GLY A 147 -0.15 17.00 -15.11
N GLY A 148 0.42 16.52 -16.21
CA GLY A 148 1.67 17.05 -16.77
C GLY A 148 2.91 16.31 -16.25
N GLU A 149 4.07 16.96 -16.38
CA GLU A 149 5.34 16.38 -15.97
C GLU A 149 5.53 16.41 -14.45
N ALA A 150 6.31 15.47 -13.93
CA ALA A 150 6.71 15.48 -12.53
C ALA A 150 7.53 16.73 -12.18
N TRP A 151 7.64 17.06 -10.89
CA TRP A 151 8.48 18.14 -10.37
C TRP A 151 9.34 17.67 -9.19
N GLY A 152 10.30 18.51 -8.79
CA GLY A 152 11.19 18.25 -7.64
C GLY A 152 12.02 16.99 -7.80
N ASP A 153 12.26 16.29 -6.70
CA ASP A 153 13.13 15.11 -6.65
C ASP A 153 12.69 13.99 -7.61
N VAL A 154 11.39 13.88 -7.90
CA VAL A 154 10.85 12.89 -8.85
C VAL A 154 11.23 13.26 -10.28
N ALA A 155 11.16 14.54 -10.65
CA ALA A 155 11.58 14.99 -11.99
C ALA A 155 13.08 14.77 -12.22
N GLU A 156 13.90 15.07 -11.20
CA GLU A 156 15.34 14.84 -11.25
C GLU A 156 15.67 13.34 -11.35
N ALA A 157 14.94 12.49 -10.62
CA ALA A 157 15.08 11.03 -10.75
C ALA A 157 14.69 10.54 -12.15
N ILE A 158 13.56 11.01 -12.70
CA ILE A 158 13.13 10.69 -14.07
C ILE A 158 14.20 11.10 -15.09
N LYS A 159 14.72 12.32 -14.98
CA LYS A 159 15.77 12.81 -15.88
C LYS A 159 17.06 12.01 -15.75
N ARG A 160 17.47 11.65 -14.53
CA ARG A 160 18.68 10.84 -14.28
C ARG A 160 18.55 9.44 -14.89
N ASP A 161 17.42 8.79 -14.69
CA ASP A 161 17.27 7.36 -15.00
C ASP A 161 16.73 7.09 -16.42
N PHE A 162 15.95 8.03 -16.97
CA PHE A 162 15.31 7.89 -18.28
C PHE A 162 15.75 8.96 -19.30
N GLY A 163 16.52 9.97 -18.88
CA GLY A 163 17.00 11.06 -19.74
C GLY A 163 15.98 12.18 -19.96
N SER A 164 14.69 11.86 -20.07
CA SER A 164 13.60 12.84 -20.18
C SER A 164 12.26 12.28 -19.71
N PHE A 165 11.30 13.16 -19.41
CA PHE A 165 9.93 12.74 -19.09
C PHE A 165 9.25 12.02 -20.27
N ASP A 166 9.48 12.47 -21.50
CA ASP A 166 8.96 11.80 -22.71
C ASP A 166 9.49 10.36 -22.85
N ALA A 167 10.79 10.14 -22.61
CA ALA A 167 11.37 8.80 -22.65
C ALA A 167 10.79 7.90 -21.54
N PHE A 168 10.67 8.42 -20.32
CA PHE A 168 9.99 7.73 -19.22
C PHE A 168 8.53 7.37 -19.59
N SER A 169 7.76 8.34 -20.08
CA SER A 169 6.35 8.15 -20.42
C SER A 169 6.18 7.09 -21.50
N LYS A 170 7.01 7.10 -22.55
CA LYS A 170 7.00 6.07 -23.59
C LYS A 170 7.29 4.68 -23.04
N GLN A 171 8.33 4.54 -22.22
CA GLN A 171 8.68 3.25 -21.63
C GLN A 171 7.60 2.75 -20.67
N PHE A 172 7.06 3.63 -19.83
CA PHE A 172 6.00 3.30 -18.88
C PHE A 172 4.73 2.83 -19.61
N GLN A 173 4.32 3.54 -20.67
CA GLN A 173 3.19 3.13 -21.52
C GLN A 173 3.45 1.79 -22.22
N ALA A 174 4.65 1.58 -22.75
CA ALA A 174 5.01 0.31 -23.37
C ALA A 174 4.94 -0.86 -22.38
N ALA A 175 5.40 -0.65 -21.14
CA ALA A 175 5.32 -1.65 -20.08
C ALA A 175 3.85 -1.95 -19.70
N ALA A 176 3.02 -0.92 -19.51
CA ALA A 176 1.59 -1.08 -19.20
C ALA A 176 0.84 -1.85 -20.30
N ASN A 177 1.14 -1.57 -21.57
CA ASN A 177 0.52 -2.25 -22.71
C ASN A 177 0.99 -3.71 -22.89
N ALA A 178 2.17 -4.06 -22.37
CA ALA A 178 2.77 -5.38 -22.51
C ALA A 178 2.38 -6.36 -21.40
N VAL A 179 1.58 -5.95 -20.42
CA VAL A 179 1.12 -6.84 -19.34
C VAL A 179 0.28 -7.98 -19.92
N GLU A 180 0.73 -9.22 -19.68
CA GLU A 180 -0.01 -10.42 -20.05
C GLU A 180 -1.04 -10.77 -18.97
N GLY A 181 -2.28 -10.30 -19.14
CA GLY A 181 -3.37 -10.56 -18.20
C GLY A 181 -3.59 -9.42 -17.20
N SER A 182 -3.88 -9.76 -15.94
CA SER A 182 -4.13 -8.77 -14.89
C SER A 182 -2.82 -8.34 -14.21
N GLY A 183 -2.62 -7.03 -14.08
CA GLY A 183 -1.46 -6.42 -13.42
C GLY A 183 -1.74 -4.99 -12.99
#